data_AF-A0A3Q1GG83-F1
#
_entry.id   AF-A0A3Q1GG83-F1
#
_cell.length_a   1.000
_cell.length_b   1.000
_cell.length_c   1.000
_cell.angle_alpha   90.00
_cell.angle_beta   90.00
_cell.angle_gamma   90.00
#
_symmetry.space_group_name_H-M   'P 1'
#
loop_
_entity.id
_entity.type
_entity.pdbx_description
1 polymer ?
#
loop_
_entity_poly.entity_id
_entity_poly.type
_entity_poly.pdbx_seq_one_letter_code
_entity_poly.pdbx_strand_id
1 'polypeptide(L)'
;MFNVMVDAKVQSAKLCAVDLGQEVGDTKHRQYHSQIDNLIEETVREMITLLVAKFVVILESVLAKLSRYDEGTLFSSFLSFTVKAASKYVDVPKPGMDVADGYVTFVRHSQDMLREKVNEEVYIERLFDQWYTSTMNLVGTWLTDRMDLQLHVYQLKILIRIVKKKYRDFRLQGVLDSTLNSKMYETVRNRLTLEEATASVREGGMQGISMKDSDEEDNDH
;
A
#
# COMPACT_ATOMS: atom_id res chain seq x y z
N MET A 1 8.55 1.24 22.05
CA MET A 1 7.28 1.74 22.63
C MET A 1 6.14 0.80 22.31
N PHE A 2 5.93 0.42 21.05
CA PHE A 2 4.90 -0.56 20.64
C PHE A 2 4.97 -1.87 21.45
N ASN A 3 6.09 -2.60 21.40
CA ASN A 3 6.24 -3.84 22.17
C ASN A 3 6.17 -3.65 23.67
N VAL A 4 6.64 -2.51 24.21
CA VAL A 4 6.57 -2.23 25.65
C VAL A 4 5.11 -2.15 26.11
N MET A 5 4.24 -1.57 25.30
CA MET A 5 2.81 -1.45 25.60
C MET A 5 2.09 -2.79 25.50
N VAL A 6 2.49 -3.62 24.55
CA VAL A 6 2.01 -5.00 24.39
C VAL A 6 2.50 -5.88 25.54
N ASP A 7 3.78 -5.78 25.91
CA ASP A 7 4.36 -6.49 27.05
C ASP A 7 3.70 -6.07 28.37
N ALA A 8 3.31 -4.79 28.50
CA ALA A 8 2.55 -4.31 29.66
C ALA A 8 1.19 -5.01 29.80
N LYS A 9 0.51 -5.34 28.69
CA LYS A 9 -0.72 -6.15 28.68
C LYS A 9 -0.47 -7.58 29.15
N VAL A 10 0.61 -8.20 28.66
CA VAL A 10 0.98 -9.57 29.06
C VAL A 10 1.37 -9.62 30.54
N GLN A 11 2.04 -8.58 31.05
CA GLN A 11 2.46 -8.51 32.44
C GLN A 11 1.31 -8.15 33.38
N SER A 12 0.40 -7.26 32.99
CA SER A 12 -0.79 -6.93 33.78
C SER A 12 -1.68 -8.16 34.01
N ALA A 13 -1.79 -9.04 33.02
CA ALA A 13 -2.53 -10.30 33.15
C ALA A 13 -1.85 -11.31 34.12
N LYS A 14 -0.52 -11.34 34.18
CA LYS A 14 0.26 -12.28 35.02
C LYS A 14 0.26 -11.92 36.51
N LEU A 15 0.26 -10.64 36.84
CA LEU A 15 0.24 -10.15 38.23
C LEU A 15 -1.01 -10.61 39.01
N CYS A 16 -2.04 -11.10 38.33
CA CYS A 16 -3.36 -11.37 38.91
C CYS A 16 -3.70 -12.86 39.02
N ALA A 17 -2.87 -13.75 38.47
CA ALA A 17 -2.98 -15.19 38.75
C ALA A 17 -2.50 -15.57 40.16
N VAL A 18 -1.86 -14.64 40.88
CA VAL A 18 -1.23 -14.89 42.19
C VAL A 18 -2.17 -14.63 43.38
N ASP A 19 -3.33 -13.99 43.17
CA ASP A 19 -4.23 -13.58 44.27
C ASP A 19 -5.59 -14.31 44.23
N LEU A 20 -5.57 -15.65 44.28
CA LEU A 20 -6.76 -16.47 44.45
C LEU A 20 -7.24 -16.43 45.91
N GLY A 21 -7.99 -15.39 46.28
CA GLY A 21 -8.55 -15.36 47.63
C GLY A 21 -9.40 -14.18 48.12
N GLN A 22 -10.18 -13.44 47.31
CA GLN A 22 -11.29 -12.64 47.89
C GLN A 22 -12.34 -12.14 46.87
N GLU A 23 -13.56 -12.66 46.95
CA GLU A 23 -14.67 -12.44 45.99
C GLU A 23 -15.19 -10.98 45.88
N VAL A 24 -14.78 -10.06 46.77
CA VAL A 24 -15.15 -8.62 46.72
C VAL A 24 -14.05 -7.74 46.08
N GLY A 25 -12.78 -8.18 46.15
CA GLY A 25 -11.68 -7.54 45.41
C GLY A 25 -11.75 -7.85 43.90
N ASP A 26 -12.32 -9.00 43.58
CA ASP A 26 -12.42 -9.59 42.24
C ASP A 26 -13.21 -8.74 41.24
N THR A 27 -14.30 -8.08 41.66
CA THR A 27 -15.12 -7.26 40.75
C THR A 27 -14.47 -5.92 40.42
N LYS A 28 -13.83 -5.27 41.41
CA LYS A 28 -13.07 -4.04 41.19
C LYS A 28 -11.81 -4.32 40.38
N HIS A 29 -11.08 -5.39 40.69
CA HIS A 29 -9.93 -5.83 39.88
C HIS A 29 -10.36 -6.09 38.43
N ARG A 30 -11.41 -6.88 38.17
CA ARG A 30 -11.92 -7.11 36.81
C ARG A 30 -12.28 -5.81 36.08
N GLN A 31 -12.88 -4.82 36.76
CA GLN A 31 -13.19 -3.53 36.14
C GLN A 31 -11.93 -2.72 35.79
N TYR A 32 -10.93 -2.66 36.68
CA TYR A 32 -9.65 -2.00 36.38
C TYR A 32 -8.88 -2.70 35.27
N HIS A 33 -8.91 -4.04 35.20
CA HIS A 33 -8.32 -4.80 34.09
C HIS A 33 -8.99 -4.47 32.76
N SER A 34 -10.32 -4.50 32.72
CA SER A 34 -11.04 -4.14 31.50
C SER A 34 -10.70 -2.71 31.04
N GLN A 35 -10.53 -1.76 31.96
CA GLN A 35 -10.14 -0.39 31.61
C GLN A 35 -8.70 -0.28 31.09
N ILE A 36 -7.74 -0.98 31.71
CA ILE A 36 -6.33 -0.98 31.27
C ILE A 36 -6.20 -1.68 29.92
N ASP A 37 -6.86 -2.82 29.73
CA ASP A 37 -6.84 -3.56 28.47
C ASP A 37 -7.46 -2.74 27.34
N ASN A 38 -8.60 -2.07 27.60
CA ASN A 38 -9.21 -1.16 26.63
C ASN A 38 -8.27 0.00 26.26
N LEU A 39 -7.61 0.61 27.25
CA LEU A 39 -6.68 1.71 27.02
C LEU A 39 -5.46 1.25 26.20
N ILE A 40 -4.90 0.07 26.50
CA ILE A 40 -3.79 -0.50 25.75
C ILE A 40 -4.23 -0.78 24.30
N GLU A 41 -5.38 -1.43 24.10
CA GLU A 41 -5.90 -1.73 22.77
C GLU A 41 -6.21 -0.48 21.95
N GLU A 42 -6.73 0.57 22.58
CA GLU A 42 -6.95 1.86 21.94
C GLU A 42 -5.63 2.52 21.54
N THR A 43 -4.64 2.50 22.44
CA THR A 43 -3.33 3.09 22.16
C THR A 43 -2.60 2.31 21.05
N VAL A 44 -2.66 0.97 21.04
CA VAL A 44 -2.09 0.16 19.96
C VAL A 44 -2.75 0.50 18.62
N ARG A 45 -4.09 0.63 18.62
CA ARG A 45 -4.85 1.00 17.43
C ARG A 45 -4.45 2.36 16.89
N GLU A 46 -4.31 3.37 17.75
CA GLU A 46 -3.84 4.70 17.37
C GLU A 46 -2.41 4.65 16.79
N MET A 47 -1.51 3.88 17.42
CA MET A 47 -0.15 3.70 16.89
C MET A 47 -0.15 3.09 15.49
N ILE A 48 -1.00 2.07 15.25
CA ILE A 48 -1.18 1.47 13.92
C ILE A 48 -1.68 2.52 12.92
N THR A 49 -2.73 3.26 13.27
CA THR A 49 -3.30 4.29 12.39
C THR A 49 -2.28 5.38 12.04
N LEU A 50 -1.51 5.88 13.01
CA LEU A 50 -0.47 6.88 12.79
C LEU A 50 0.68 6.33 11.92
N LEU A 51 1.05 5.07 12.09
CA LEU A 51 2.09 4.44 11.29
C LEU A 51 1.63 4.22 9.84
N VAL A 52 0.41 3.73 9.65
CA VAL A 52 -0.21 3.61 8.33
C VAL A 52 -0.28 4.97 7.64
N ALA A 53 -0.69 6.04 8.35
CA ALA A 53 -0.72 7.39 7.80
C ALA A 53 0.65 7.84 7.28
N LYS A 54 1.74 7.57 8.00
CA LYS A 54 3.11 7.88 7.53
C LYS A 54 3.46 7.13 6.25
N PHE A 55 3.06 5.87 6.12
CA PHE A 55 3.29 5.11 4.89
C PHE A 55 2.45 5.63 3.72
N VAL A 56 1.23 6.08 3.98
CA VAL A 56 0.34 6.69 2.98
C VAL A 56 0.95 7.97 2.42
N VAL A 57 1.52 8.85 3.26
CA VAL A 57 2.20 10.08 2.82
C VAL A 57 3.32 9.81 1.82
N ILE A 58 4.03 8.69 1.96
CA ILE A 58 5.09 8.31 1.02
C ILE A 58 4.49 7.98 -0.36
N LEU A 59 3.35 7.29 -0.41
CA LEU A 59 2.64 7.05 -1.66
C LEU A 59 2.06 8.34 -2.25
N GLU A 60 1.50 9.22 -1.42
CA GLU A 60 1.03 10.55 -1.88
C GLU A 60 2.15 11.31 -2.58
N SER A 61 3.38 11.25 -2.04
CA SER A 61 4.55 11.88 -2.68
C SER A 61 4.87 11.30 -4.06
N VAL A 62 4.66 10.00 -4.25
CA VAL A 62 4.83 9.32 -5.55
C VAL A 62 3.73 9.78 -6.52
N LEU A 63 2.47 9.76 -6.08
CA LEU A 63 1.33 10.20 -6.88
C LEU A 63 1.41 11.69 -7.27
N ALA A 64 1.93 12.54 -6.37
CA ALA A 64 2.19 13.95 -6.66
C ALA A 64 3.25 14.13 -7.77
N LYS A 65 4.29 13.28 -7.80
CA LYS A 65 5.26 13.27 -8.91
C LYS A 65 4.60 12.83 -10.22
N LEU A 66 3.71 11.84 -10.17
CA LEU A 66 2.98 11.38 -11.35
C LEU A 66 2.02 12.43 -11.90
N SER A 67 1.40 13.23 -11.04
CA SER A 67 0.45 14.28 -11.43
C SER A 67 1.09 15.36 -12.33
N ARG A 68 2.43 15.44 -12.37
CA ARG A 68 3.15 16.32 -13.32
C ARG A 68 3.03 15.87 -14.78
N TYR A 69 2.54 14.65 -15.03
CA TYR A 69 2.33 14.11 -16.36
C TYR A 69 0.85 14.17 -16.78
N ASP A 70 -0.01 14.79 -15.97
CA ASP A 70 -1.42 14.97 -16.32
C ASP A 70 -1.54 15.81 -17.59
N GLU A 71 -2.54 15.48 -18.41
CA GLU A 71 -2.84 16.21 -19.63
C GLU A 71 -3.12 17.69 -19.33
N GLY A 72 -2.58 18.59 -20.14
CA GLY A 72 -2.70 20.04 -19.95
C GLY A 72 -1.67 20.66 -19.00
N THR A 73 -0.77 19.88 -18.40
CA THR A 73 0.36 20.42 -17.64
C THR A 73 1.49 20.91 -18.54
N LEU A 74 2.23 21.95 -18.11
CA LEU A 74 3.39 22.44 -18.85
C LEU A 74 4.41 21.33 -19.11
N PHE A 75 4.61 20.45 -18.13
CA PHE A 75 5.59 19.36 -18.23
C PHE A 75 5.16 18.31 -19.28
N SER A 76 3.86 17.98 -19.39
CA SER A 76 3.37 17.13 -20.47
C SER A 76 3.55 17.79 -21.85
N SER A 77 3.31 19.09 -21.96
CA SER A 77 3.49 19.85 -23.21
C SER A 77 4.95 19.95 -23.65
N PHE A 78 5.87 20.23 -22.71
CA PHE A 78 7.30 20.30 -22.98
C PHE A 78 7.88 18.94 -23.37
N LEU A 79 7.56 17.87 -22.65
CA LEU A 79 8.02 16.52 -23.00
C LEU A 79 7.48 16.09 -24.35
N SER A 80 6.18 16.29 -24.64
CA SER A 80 5.61 15.90 -25.93
C SER A 80 6.32 16.61 -27.10
N PHE A 81 6.62 17.92 -26.98
CA PHE A 81 7.30 18.66 -28.03
C PHE A 81 8.79 18.31 -28.14
N THR A 82 9.52 18.32 -27.02
CA THR A 82 10.97 18.06 -26.99
C THR A 82 11.31 16.61 -27.28
N VAL A 83 10.56 15.64 -26.75
CA VAL A 83 10.77 14.22 -27.01
C VAL A 83 10.44 13.91 -28.47
N LYS A 84 9.33 14.39 -29.04
CA LYS A 84 9.02 14.14 -30.47
C LYS A 84 10.02 14.79 -31.41
N ALA A 85 10.50 16.00 -31.08
CA ALA A 85 11.50 16.68 -31.89
C ALA A 85 12.87 16.00 -31.76
N ALA A 86 13.29 15.65 -30.55
CA ALA A 86 14.60 15.04 -30.29
C ALA A 86 14.65 13.56 -30.69
N SER A 87 13.57 12.78 -30.53
CA SER A 87 13.51 11.37 -30.94
C SER A 87 13.69 11.15 -32.45
N LYS A 88 13.54 12.22 -33.24
CA LYS A 88 13.82 12.20 -34.68
C LYS A 88 15.33 12.24 -34.98
N TYR A 89 16.16 12.67 -34.03
CA TYR A 89 17.59 12.91 -34.22
C TYR A 89 18.49 12.21 -33.20
N VAL A 90 17.99 11.82 -32.03
CA VAL A 90 18.73 11.19 -30.92
C VAL A 90 17.79 10.31 -30.08
N ASP A 91 18.28 9.19 -29.54
CA ASP A 91 17.55 8.41 -28.54
C ASP A 91 17.35 9.23 -27.25
N VAL A 92 16.11 9.66 -27.00
CA VAL A 92 15.75 10.42 -25.80
C VAL A 92 15.54 9.44 -24.64
N PRO A 93 16.23 9.61 -23.49
CA PRO A 93 16.02 8.77 -22.31
C PRO A 93 14.55 8.79 -21.87
N LYS A 94 13.89 7.64 -21.94
CA LYS A 94 12.54 7.50 -21.39
C LYS A 94 12.63 7.50 -19.86
N PRO A 95 11.73 8.20 -19.14
CA PRO A 95 11.69 8.14 -17.69
C PRO A 95 11.65 6.68 -17.20
N GLY A 96 12.55 6.34 -16.29
CA GLY A 96 12.77 4.96 -15.82
C GLY A 96 11.76 4.50 -14.76
N MET A 97 11.89 3.24 -14.33
CA MET A 97 11.03 2.63 -13.31
C MET A 97 11.49 2.92 -11.86
N ASP A 98 12.48 3.78 -11.69
CA ASP A 98 13.13 4.11 -10.42
C ASP A 98 12.15 4.60 -9.34
N VAL A 99 11.15 5.41 -9.73
CA VAL A 99 10.11 5.88 -8.80
C VAL A 99 9.28 4.71 -8.26
N ALA A 100 8.87 3.78 -9.12
CA ALA A 100 8.10 2.61 -8.71
C ALA A 100 8.95 1.64 -7.90
N ASP A 101 10.17 1.34 -8.38
CA ASP A 101 11.07 0.39 -7.74
C ASP A 101 11.55 0.90 -6.37
N GLY A 102 11.76 2.21 -6.23
CA GLY A 102 12.02 2.86 -4.95
C GLY A 102 10.85 2.70 -3.96
N TYR A 103 9.62 2.93 -4.42
CA TYR A 103 8.44 2.73 -3.57
C TYR A 103 8.24 1.25 -3.18
N VAL A 104 8.42 0.31 -4.11
CA VAL A 104 8.31 -1.13 -3.84
C VAL A 104 9.38 -1.59 -2.85
N THR A 105 10.62 -1.11 -3.00
CA THR A 105 11.72 -1.38 -2.06
C THR A 105 11.37 -0.85 -0.67
N PHE A 106 10.84 0.38 -0.58
CA PHE A 106 10.38 0.95 0.68
C PHE A 106 9.30 0.10 1.35
N VAL A 107 8.30 -0.38 0.59
CA VAL A 107 7.23 -1.23 1.12
C VAL A 107 7.81 -2.51 1.74
N ARG A 108 8.67 -3.21 1.00
CA ARG A 108 9.28 -4.47 1.46
C ARG A 108 10.13 -4.27 2.70
N HIS A 109 11.02 -3.28 2.67
CA HIS A 109 11.86 -2.99 3.82
C HIS A 109 11.02 -2.64 5.06
N SER A 110 9.93 -1.91 4.88
CA SER A 110 9.02 -1.59 5.99
C SER A 110 8.27 -2.82 6.50
N GLN A 111 7.83 -3.74 5.62
CA GLN A 111 7.24 -5.02 6.02
C GLN A 111 8.22 -5.87 6.82
N ASP A 112 9.47 -5.98 6.35
CA ASP A 112 10.53 -6.72 7.05
C ASP A 112 10.80 -6.13 8.43
N MET A 113 10.95 -4.80 8.51
CA MET A 113 11.15 -4.09 9.76
C MET A 113 9.97 -4.28 10.74
N LEU A 114 8.74 -4.28 10.24
CA LEU A 114 7.56 -4.51 11.08
C LEU A 114 7.55 -5.93 11.63
N ARG A 115 7.76 -6.92 10.77
CA ARG A 115 7.88 -8.35 11.14
C ARG A 115 8.99 -8.59 12.16
N GLU A 116 10.12 -7.89 12.04
CA GLU A 116 11.24 -8.01 12.99
C GLU A 116 10.95 -7.34 14.33
N LYS A 117 10.20 -6.23 14.33
CA LYS A 117 10.06 -5.36 15.51
C LYS A 117 8.73 -5.47 16.23
N VAL A 118 7.70 -6.10 15.69
CA VAL A 118 6.40 -6.27 16.37
C VAL A 118 6.21 -7.74 16.72
N ASN A 119 6.04 -8.01 18.03
CA ASN A 119 6.01 -9.38 18.53
C ASN A 119 4.66 -10.07 18.31
N GLU A 120 3.56 -9.33 18.39
CA GLU A 120 2.20 -9.89 18.31
C GLU A 120 1.66 -9.89 16.88
N GLU A 121 1.41 -11.09 16.35
CA GLU A 121 0.95 -11.33 14.98
C GLU A 121 -0.34 -10.56 14.65
N VAL A 122 -1.30 -10.55 15.59
CA VAL A 122 -2.60 -9.87 15.41
C VAL A 122 -2.45 -8.38 15.07
N TYR A 123 -1.41 -7.73 15.60
CA TYR A 123 -1.16 -6.32 15.31
C TYR A 123 -0.43 -6.12 13.98
N ILE A 124 0.40 -7.08 13.56
CA ILE A 124 0.97 -7.09 12.21
C ILE A 124 -0.12 -7.27 11.16
N GLU A 125 -1.00 -8.26 11.35
CA GLU A 125 -2.14 -8.53 10.47
C GLU A 125 -3.01 -7.27 10.33
N ARG A 126 -3.41 -6.67 11.46
CA ARG A 126 -4.22 -5.45 11.48
C ARG A 126 -3.53 -4.27 10.78
N LEU A 127 -2.22 -4.12 10.97
CA LEU A 127 -1.44 -3.06 10.33
C LEU A 127 -1.38 -3.27 8.82
N PHE A 128 -1.09 -4.48 8.36
CA PHE A 128 -1.01 -4.79 6.93
C PHE A 128 -2.35 -4.67 6.22
N ASP A 129 -3.43 -5.10 6.86
CA ASP A 129 -4.79 -4.87 6.36
C ASP A 129 -5.06 -3.38 6.16
N GLN A 130 -4.89 -2.57 7.22
CA GLN A 130 -5.13 -1.12 7.15
C GLN A 130 -4.23 -0.43 6.13
N TRP A 131 -2.97 -0.84 6.04
CA TRP A 131 -2.03 -0.23 5.11
C TRP A 131 -2.37 -0.56 3.65
N TYR A 132 -2.71 -1.81 3.36
CA TYR A 132 -3.14 -2.21 2.02
C TYR A 132 -4.41 -1.46 1.61
N THR A 133 -5.45 -1.49 2.44
CA THR A 133 -6.72 -0.80 2.18
C THR A 133 -6.51 0.69 1.96
N SER A 134 -5.77 1.37 2.84
CA SER A 134 -5.53 2.81 2.72
C SER A 134 -4.80 3.17 1.43
N THR A 135 -3.88 2.31 1.00
CA THR A 135 -3.14 2.48 -0.26
C THR A 135 -4.05 2.30 -1.48
N MET A 136 -4.86 1.24 -1.51
CA MET A 136 -5.76 1.00 -2.64
C MET A 136 -6.81 2.11 -2.75
N ASN A 137 -7.31 2.61 -1.61
CA ASN A 137 -8.18 3.78 -1.57
C ASN A 137 -7.49 5.02 -2.12
N LEU A 138 -6.27 5.32 -1.70
CA LEU A 138 -5.53 6.48 -2.20
C LEU A 138 -5.27 6.41 -3.72
N VAL A 139 -4.83 5.26 -4.23
CA VAL A 139 -4.64 5.06 -5.68
C VAL A 139 -5.97 5.19 -6.43
N GLY A 140 -7.03 4.59 -5.89
CA GLY A 140 -8.38 4.66 -6.45
C GLY A 140 -8.88 6.09 -6.54
N THR A 141 -8.82 6.86 -5.46
CA THR A 141 -9.16 8.28 -5.44
C THR A 141 -8.35 9.07 -6.47
N TRP A 142 -7.02 8.87 -6.51
CA TRP A 142 -6.16 9.56 -7.47
C TRP A 142 -6.54 9.28 -8.94
N LEU A 143 -6.97 8.05 -9.25
CA LEU A 143 -7.47 7.67 -10.57
C LEU A 143 -8.88 8.22 -10.85
N THR A 144 -9.75 8.27 -9.85
CA THR A 144 -11.10 8.84 -9.97
C THR A 144 -11.05 10.33 -10.24
N ASP A 145 -10.14 11.07 -9.60
CA ASP A 145 -9.90 12.49 -9.87
C ASP A 145 -9.41 12.76 -11.31
N ARG A 146 -9.10 11.70 -12.07
CA ARG A 146 -8.61 11.70 -13.47
C ARG A 146 -9.45 10.79 -14.35
N MET A 147 -10.75 10.68 -14.07
CA MET A 147 -11.63 9.79 -14.83
C MET A 147 -11.88 10.25 -16.27
N ASP A 148 -11.78 11.56 -16.51
CA ASP A 148 -11.92 12.23 -17.80
C ASP A 148 -10.60 12.42 -18.55
N LEU A 149 -9.46 12.15 -17.89
CA LEU A 149 -8.13 12.25 -18.48
C LEU A 149 -7.61 10.87 -18.91
N GLN A 150 -6.88 10.83 -20.02
CA GLN A 150 -6.08 9.65 -20.38
C GLN A 150 -4.81 9.64 -19.53
N LEU A 151 -4.43 8.49 -18.97
CA LEU A 151 -3.15 8.38 -18.27
C LEU A 151 -2.00 8.42 -19.26
N HIS A 152 -0.98 9.22 -18.95
CA HIS A 152 0.28 9.18 -19.66
C HIS A 152 0.95 7.81 -19.44
N VAL A 153 1.59 7.24 -20.48
CA VAL A 153 2.17 5.88 -20.41
C VAL A 153 3.19 5.72 -19.28
N TYR A 154 3.90 6.78 -18.92
CA TYR A 154 4.73 6.77 -17.70
C TYR A 154 3.92 6.58 -16.42
N GLN A 155 2.83 7.34 -16.21
CA GLN A 155 1.97 7.20 -15.04
C GLN A 155 1.42 5.77 -14.96
N LEU A 156 0.93 5.26 -16.09
CA LEU A 156 0.38 3.92 -16.21
C LEU A 156 1.41 2.86 -15.81
N LYS A 157 2.63 2.89 -16.36
CA LYS A 157 3.70 1.93 -16.02
C LYS A 157 4.03 1.93 -14.53
N ILE A 158 4.16 3.11 -13.92
CA ILE A 158 4.46 3.24 -12.49
C ILE A 158 3.32 2.68 -11.64
N LEU A 159 2.07 3.02 -11.96
CA LEU A 159 0.88 2.55 -11.24
C LEU A 159 0.71 1.04 -11.34
N ILE A 160 0.84 0.45 -12.53
CA ILE A 160 0.78 -1.01 -12.73
C ILE A 160 1.83 -1.71 -11.86
N ARG A 161 3.08 -1.22 -11.90
CA ARG A 161 4.18 -1.78 -11.10
C ARG A 161 3.86 -1.72 -9.60
N ILE A 162 3.41 -0.58 -9.11
CA ILE A 162 3.07 -0.38 -7.70
C ILE A 162 1.92 -1.30 -7.28
N VAL A 163 0.81 -1.30 -8.02
CA VAL A 163 -0.40 -2.07 -7.68
C VAL A 163 -0.10 -3.57 -7.70
N LYS A 164 0.54 -4.10 -8.74
CA LYS A 164 0.88 -5.53 -8.82
C LYS A 164 1.84 -5.97 -7.73
N LYS A 165 2.93 -5.21 -7.53
CA LYS A 165 3.91 -5.57 -6.49
C LYS A 165 3.29 -5.47 -5.11
N LYS A 166 2.46 -4.47 -4.84
CA LYS A 166 1.78 -4.32 -3.56
C LYS A 166 0.78 -5.45 -3.31
N TYR A 167 -0.07 -5.80 -4.27
CA TYR A 167 -0.97 -6.96 -4.16
C TYR A 167 -0.20 -8.22 -3.77
N ARG A 168 0.85 -8.55 -4.53
CA ARG A 168 1.65 -9.75 -4.31
C ARG A 168 2.39 -9.72 -2.97
N ASP A 169 3.05 -8.61 -2.66
CA ASP A 169 3.86 -8.49 -1.46
C ASP A 169 2.97 -8.53 -0.20
N PHE A 170 1.75 -7.99 -0.22
CA PHE A 170 0.81 -8.10 0.92
C PHE A 170 0.13 -9.47 1.01
N ARG A 171 -0.15 -10.13 -0.12
CA ARG A 171 -0.59 -11.53 -0.14
C ARG A 171 0.43 -12.45 0.53
N LEU A 172 1.72 -12.26 0.24
CA LEU A 172 2.81 -13.01 0.88
C LEU A 172 2.95 -12.72 2.37
N GLN A 173 2.45 -11.58 2.84
CA GLN A 173 2.40 -11.22 4.26
C GLN A 173 1.14 -11.70 4.97
N GLY A 174 0.26 -12.46 4.30
CA GLY A 174 -0.93 -13.07 4.93
C GLY A 174 -2.18 -12.20 4.93
N VAL A 175 -2.20 -11.07 4.21
CA VAL A 175 -3.44 -10.28 4.05
C VAL A 175 -4.49 -11.12 3.32
N LEU A 176 -5.71 -11.15 3.88
CA LEU A 176 -6.80 -12.00 3.40
C LEU A 176 -7.28 -11.57 2.01
N ASP A 177 -7.76 -12.54 1.23
CA ASP A 177 -8.30 -12.29 -0.11
C ASP A 177 -9.48 -11.32 -0.12
N SER A 178 -10.29 -11.28 0.95
CA SER A 178 -11.37 -10.30 1.10
C SER A 178 -10.87 -8.85 1.18
N THR A 179 -9.69 -8.65 1.77
CA THR A 179 -9.01 -7.35 1.83
C THR A 179 -8.27 -7.07 0.52
N LEU A 180 -7.54 -8.07 -0.02
CA LEU A 180 -6.77 -7.94 -1.26
C LEU A 180 -7.65 -7.60 -2.46
N ASN A 181 -8.78 -8.30 -2.60
CA ASN A 181 -9.75 -8.16 -3.69
C ASN A 181 -10.91 -7.23 -3.31
N SER A 182 -10.61 -6.18 -2.54
CA SER A 182 -11.59 -5.15 -2.21
C SER A 182 -12.19 -4.52 -3.48
N LYS A 183 -13.42 -4.01 -3.37
CA LYS A 183 -14.07 -3.28 -4.48
C LYS A 183 -13.20 -2.15 -5.05
N MET A 184 -12.42 -1.50 -4.20
CA MET A 184 -11.52 -0.45 -4.62
C MET A 184 -10.34 -1.00 -5.45
N TYR A 185 -9.72 -2.09 -5.00
CA TYR A 185 -8.69 -2.77 -5.79
C TYR A 185 -9.21 -3.16 -7.17
N GLU A 186 -10.40 -3.75 -7.26
CA GLU A 186 -11.01 -4.11 -8.55
C GLU A 186 -11.24 -2.88 -9.45
N THR A 187 -11.67 -1.76 -8.86
CA THR A 187 -11.85 -0.50 -9.58
C THR A 187 -10.52 0.00 -10.15
N VAL A 188 -9.46 -0.01 -9.34
CA VAL A 188 -8.10 0.36 -9.76
C VAL A 188 -7.60 -0.59 -10.86
N ARG A 189 -7.69 -1.90 -10.65
CA ARG A 189 -7.25 -2.94 -11.59
C ARG A 189 -7.93 -2.77 -12.93
N ASN A 190 -9.25 -2.63 -12.95
CA ASN A 190 -10.02 -2.46 -14.19
C ASN A 190 -9.64 -1.18 -14.94
N ARG A 191 -9.44 -0.06 -14.24
CA ARG A 191 -8.99 1.19 -14.87
C ARG A 191 -7.62 1.01 -15.52
N LEU A 192 -6.65 0.41 -14.80
CA LEU A 192 -5.29 0.22 -15.33
C LEU A 192 -5.25 -0.76 -16.50
N THR A 193 -6.05 -1.84 -16.48
CA THR A 193 -6.16 -2.78 -17.60
C THR A 193 -6.71 -2.11 -18.87
N LEU A 194 -7.73 -1.26 -18.74
CA LEU A 194 -8.31 -0.53 -19.88
C LEU A 194 -7.31 0.48 -20.48
N GLU A 195 -6.62 1.21 -19.62
CA GLU A 195 -5.56 2.15 -20.01
C GLU A 195 -4.40 1.44 -20.70
N GLU A 196 -4.01 0.25 -20.22
CA GLU A 196 -2.98 -0.60 -20.84
C GLU A 196 -3.35 -1.06 -22.24
N ALA A 197 -4.59 -1.54 -22.42
CA ALA A 197 -5.10 -1.93 -23.72
C ALA A 197 -5.08 -0.73 -24.70
N THR A 198 -5.47 0.45 -24.23
CA THR A 198 -5.47 1.69 -25.02
C THR A 198 -4.05 2.13 -25.40
N ALA A 199 -3.12 2.10 -24.45
CA ALA A 199 -1.72 2.47 -24.68
C ALA A 199 -1.01 1.50 -25.64
N SER A 200 -1.29 0.20 -25.54
CA SER A 200 -0.68 -0.83 -26.40
C SER A 200 -1.04 -0.65 -27.88
N VAL A 201 -2.27 -0.19 -28.17
CA VAL A 201 -2.72 0.11 -29.53
C VAL A 201 -2.08 1.41 -30.07
N ARG A 202 -1.88 2.41 -29.22
CA ARG A 202 -1.43 3.76 -29.64
C ARG A 202 0.09 3.93 -29.70
N GLU A 203 0.82 3.36 -28.74
CA GLU A 203 2.24 3.66 -28.51
C GLU A 203 3.20 2.48 -28.74
N GLY A 204 2.70 1.36 -29.28
CA GLY A 204 3.55 0.23 -29.69
C GLY A 204 4.12 -0.60 -28.54
N GLY A 205 3.53 -0.52 -27.34
CA GLY A 205 3.69 -1.53 -26.28
C GLY A 205 4.21 -1.03 -24.93
N MET A 206 3.98 -1.85 -23.90
CA MET A 206 4.24 -1.53 -22.48
C MET A 206 5.60 -2.00 -21.95
N GLN A 207 6.54 -2.37 -22.82
CA GLN A 207 7.89 -2.86 -22.44
C GLN A 207 7.86 -3.99 -21.40
N GLY A 208 6.91 -4.93 -21.53
CA GLY A 208 6.77 -6.07 -20.62
C GLY A 208 6.11 -5.76 -19.28
N ILE A 209 5.62 -4.53 -19.04
CA ILE A 209 4.78 -4.20 -17.88
C ILE A 209 3.33 -4.46 -18.27
N SER A 210 2.68 -5.41 -17.60
CA SER A 210 1.27 -5.70 -17.82
C SER A 210 0.52 -5.86 -16.50
N MET A 211 -0.76 -5.46 -16.47
CA MET A 211 -1.69 -5.78 -15.40
C MET A 211 -2.11 -7.24 -15.35
N LYS A 212 -1.91 -8.01 -16.43
CA LYS A 212 -2.18 -9.45 -16.46
C LYS A 212 -1.30 -10.18 -15.44
N ASP A 213 -1.85 -11.19 -14.76
CA ASP A 213 -1.08 -11.99 -13.82
C ASP A 213 -0.03 -12.81 -14.57
N SER A 214 1.22 -12.56 -14.22
CA SER A 214 2.38 -13.18 -14.85
C SER A 214 2.59 -14.62 -14.39
N ASP A 215 1.85 -15.04 -13.34
CA ASP A 215 1.93 -16.36 -12.72
C ASP A 215 0.95 -17.37 -13.38
N GLU A 216 0.09 -16.93 -14.31
CA GLU A 216 -0.89 -17.79 -15.02
C GLU A 216 -0.41 -18.28 -16.39
N GLU A 217 0.76 -17.85 -16.87
CA GLU A 217 1.26 -18.22 -18.22
C GLU A 217 2.07 -19.52 -18.26
N ASP A 218 2.39 -20.13 -17.11
CA ASP A 218 3.21 -21.36 -17.02
C ASP A 218 2.41 -22.68 -16.99
N ASN A 219 1.07 -22.65 -17.12
CA ASN A 219 0.23 -23.85 -17.05
C ASN A 219 -0.30 -24.39 -18.40
N ASP A 220 0.09 -23.77 -19.52
CA ASP A 220 -0.39 -24.15 -20.86
C ASP A 220 0.72 -24.62 -21.81
N HIS A 221 1.73 -25.35 -21.32
CA HIS A 221 2.70 -26.09 -22.14
C HIS A 221 2.88 -27.55 -21.70
#